data_AF-A0A2E0E056-F1
#
_entry.id   AF-A0A2E0E056-F1
#
_cell.length_a   1.000
_cell.length_b   1.000
_cell.length_c   1.000
_cell.angle_alpha   90.00
_cell.angle_beta   90.00
_cell.angle_gamma   90.00
#
_symmetry.space_group_name_H-M   'P 1'
#
loop_
_entity.id
_entity.type
_entity.pdbx_description
1 polymer ?
#
loop_
_entity_poly.entity_id
_entity_poly.type
_entity_poly.pdbx_seq_one_letter_code
_entity_poly.pdbx_strand_id
1 'polypeptide(L)'
;MKEHPENPIFGPEDPRLDPPNPPEIKPARSIAKAVSWRVVGTLDTLLLSFVILSFLGSFFGLEEASGTDKMKTALSIALTEVATKMLLYYMHERLWSRVRWDRALDEEGNYRGGLRRTATKTTTWRVLASADTMLLGLLFTGNLATAISIGGFEIITKLILYFFHERFWARVSWGIISGTPDPSDATKTEN
;
A
#
# COMPACT_ATOMS: atom_id res chain seq x y z
N MET A 1 3.99 -39.07 -11.15
CA MET A 1 3.56 -37.83 -10.48
C MET A 1 4.54 -36.75 -10.88
N LYS A 2 4.11 -35.65 -11.52
CA LYS A 2 5.00 -34.50 -11.67
C LYS A 2 5.13 -33.91 -10.26
N GLU A 3 6.32 -34.01 -9.66
CA GLU A 3 6.60 -33.29 -8.42
C GLU A 3 6.35 -31.80 -8.70
N HIS A 4 5.40 -31.20 -7.99
CA HIS A 4 5.23 -29.75 -8.05
C HIS A 4 6.48 -29.14 -7.42
N PRO A 5 7.24 -28.30 -8.14
CA PRO A 5 8.42 -27.66 -7.57
C PRO A 5 8.05 -26.92 -6.29
N GLU A 6 8.84 -27.08 -5.22
CA GLU A 6 8.63 -26.31 -4.00
C GLU A 6 8.88 -24.82 -4.25
N ASN A 7 8.08 -23.96 -3.61
CA ASN A 7 8.27 -22.52 -3.73
C ASN A 7 9.64 -22.11 -3.15
N PRO A 8 10.47 -21.37 -3.91
CA PRO A 8 11.78 -20.97 -3.44
C PRO A 8 11.67 -20.04 -2.23
N ILE A 9 12.50 -20.28 -1.21
CA ILE A 9 12.53 -19.45 0.02
C ILE A 9 12.88 -17.99 -0.30
N PHE A 10 13.71 -17.77 -1.33
CA PHE A 10 14.13 -16.47 -1.86
C PHE A 10 14.21 -16.50 -3.40
N GLY A 11 13.81 -15.39 -4.04
CA GLY A 11 13.87 -15.23 -5.50
C GLY A 11 12.50 -15.31 -6.19
N PRO A 12 12.41 -14.95 -7.49
CA PRO A 12 11.17 -15.07 -8.24
C PRO A 12 10.74 -16.54 -8.35
N GLU A 13 9.44 -16.80 -8.31
CA GLU A 13 8.89 -18.16 -8.43
C GLU A 13 9.19 -18.77 -9.81
N ASP A 14 9.41 -20.09 -9.88
CA ASP A 14 9.69 -20.79 -11.14
C ASP A 14 8.47 -20.64 -12.08
N PRO A 15 8.63 -20.10 -13.32
CA PRO A 15 7.55 -19.98 -14.29
C PRO A 15 6.79 -21.29 -14.57
N ARG A 16 7.40 -22.45 -14.27
CA ARG A 16 6.76 -23.78 -14.37
C ARG A 16 5.66 -24.02 -13.33
N LEU A 17 5.55 -23.17 -12.31
CA LEU A 17 4.52 -23.21 -11.26
C LEU A 17 3.25 -22.46 -11.63
N ASP A 18 3.28 -21.64 -12.69
CA ASP A 18 2.11 -20.88 -13.11
C ASP A 18 1.12 -21.79 -13.85
N PRO A 19 -0.19 -21.63 -13.61
CA PRO A 19 -1.21 -22.31 -14.40
C PRO A 19 -1.18 -21.81 -15.85
N PRO A 20 -1.64 -22.61 -16.83
CA PRO A 20 -1.58 -22.25 -18.26
C PRO A 20 -2.19 -20.88 -18.59
N ASN A 21 -3.20 -20.47 -17.83
CA ASN A 21 -3.79 -19.15 -17.87
C ASN A 21 -3.64 -18.49 -16.49
N PRO A 22 -2.64 -17.60 -16.26
CA PRO A 22 -2.43 -16.98 -14.96
C PRO A 22 -3.46 -15.87 -14.69
N PRO A 23 -3.98 -15.75 -13.46
CA PRO A 23 -4.96 -14.73 -13.14
C PRO A 23 -4.40 -13.31 -13.29
N GLU A 24 -5.17 -12.44 -13.93
CA GLU A 24 -4.78 -11.07 -14.26
C GLU A 24 -5.38 -10.06 -13.25
N ILE A 25 -4.58 -9.06 -12.86
CA ILE A 25 -5.02 -7.96 -11.99
C ILE A 25 -5.43 -6.77 -12.84
N LYS A 26 -6.73 -6.43 -12.81
CA LYS A 26 -7.27 -5.26 -13.52
C LYS A 26 -6.73 -3.95 -12.92
N PRO A 27 -6.44 -2.92 -13.75
CA PRO A 27 -6.00 -1.60 -13.26
C PRO A 27 -6.98 -0.96 -12.27
N ALA A 28 -8.28 -1.22 -12.44
CA ALA A 28 -9.33 -0.74 -11.54
C ALA A 28 -9.12 -1.18 -10.08
N ARG A 29 -8.54 -2.39 -9.85
CA ARG A 29 -8.20 -2.86 -8.50
C ARG A 29 -7.12 -2.00 -7.86
N SER A 30 -6.06 -1.68 -8.59
CA SER A 30 -4.98 -0.81 -8.11
C SER A 30 -5.47 0.60 -7.81
N ILE A 31 -6.38 1.14 -8.63
CA ILE A 31 -6.99 2.46 -8.38
C ILE A 31 -7.84 2.43 -7.11
N ALA A 32 -8.70 1.42 -6.93
CA ALA A 32 -9.53 1.30 -5.74
C ALA A 32 -8.68 1.12 -4.46
N LYS A 33 -7.60 0.35 -4.52
CA LYS A 33 -6.60 0.26 -3.46
C LYS A 33 -5.98 1.62 -3.13
N ALA A 34 -5.62 2.39 -4.16
CA ALA A 34 -5.05 3.73 -3.99
C ALA A 34 -6.01 4.67 -3.27
N VAL A 35 -7.25 4.75 -3.76
CA VAL A 35 -8.30 5.60 -3.18
C VAL A 35 -8.61 5.16 -1.75
N SER A 36 -8.82 3.87 -1.50
CA SER A 36 -9.10 3.36 -0.15
C SER A 36 -7.95 3.64 0.82
N TRP A 37 -6.69 3.48 0.39
CA TRP A 37 -5.54 3.82 1.21
C TRP A 37 -5.49 5.32 1.55
N ARG A 38 -5.89 6.21 0.63
CA ARG A 38 -5.99 7.65 0.97
C ARG A 38 -7.01 7.92 2.03
N VAL A 39 -8.21 7.37 1.89
CA VAL A 39 -9.28 7.59 2.87
C VAL A 39 -8.81 7.16 4.25
N VAL A 40 -8.25 5.95 4.38
CA VAL A 40 -7.71 5.44 5.65
C VAL A 40 -6.58 6.32 6.17
N GLY A 41 -5.62 6.70 5.32
CA GLY A 41 -4.48 7.52 5.73
C GLY A 41 -4.86 8.94 6.15
N THR A 42 -5.84 9.56 5.51
CA THR A 42 -6.33 10.89 5.89
C THR A 42 -7.11 10.84 7.20
N LEU A 43 -7.94 9.81 7.40
CA LEU A 43 -8.66 9.60 8.67
C LEU A 43 -7.70 9.39 9.85
N ASP A 44 -6.62 8.63 9.66
CA ASP A 44 -5.57 8.45 10.67
C ASP A 44 -4.93 9.79 11.06
N THR A 45 -4.52 10.59 10.07
CA THR A 45 -3.93 11.91 10.33
C THR A 45 -4.92 12.84 11.05
N LEU A 46 -6.21 12.83 10.69
CA LEU A 46 -7.23 13.62 11.40
C LEU A 46 -7.43 13.16 12.84
N LEU A 47 -7.48 11.85 13.07
CA LEU A 47 -7.63 11.27 14.41
C LEU A 47 -6.42 11.59 15.29
N LEU A 48 -5.21 11.39 14.77
CA LEU A 48 -3.97 11.73 15.48
C LEU A 48 -3.90 13.22 15.79
N SER A 49 -4.24 14.08 14.81
CA SER A 49 -4.27 15.52 15.02
C SER A 49 -5.27 15.91 16.12
N PHE A 50 -6.48 15.33 16.09
CA PHE A 50 -7.50 15.57 17.11
C PHE A 50 -7.04 15.13 18.50
N VAL A 51 -6.47 13.93 18.62
CA VAL A 51 -5.97 13.39 19.90
C VAL A 51 -4.80 14.23 20.42
N ILE A 52 -3.84 14.57 19.56
CA ILE A 52 -2.70 15.40 19.95
C ILE A 52 -3.18 16.77 20.41
N LEU A 53 -4.07 17.44 19.68
CA LEU A 53 -4.57 18.77 20.07
C LEU A 53 -5.42 18.71 21.35
N SER A 54 -6.28 17.71 21.48
CA SER A 54 -7.21 17.61 22.62
C SER A 54 -6.52 17.21 23.92
N PHE A 55 -5.55 16.30 23.87
CA PHE A 55 -4.89 15.77 25.06
C PHE A 55 -3.48 16.34 25.30
N LEU A 56 -2.74 16.66 24.24
CA LEU A 56 -1.37 17.19 24.31
C LEU A 56 -1.28 18.68 23.94
N GLY A 57 -2.34 19.30 23.40
CA GLY A 57 -2.33 20.72 23.02
C GLY A 57 -2.05 21.66 24.20
N SER A 58 -2.66 21.38 25.35
CA SER A 58 -2.40 22.11 26.60
C SER A 58 -0.97 21.92 27.13
N PHE A 59 -0.28 20.84 26.75
CA PHE A 59 1.11 20.58 27.13
C PHE A 59 2.10 21.36 26.24
N PHE A 60 1.77 21.55 24.96
CA PHE A 60 2.65 22.22 23.99
C PHE A 60 2.39 23.72 23.82
N GLY A 61 1.35 24.29 24.46
CA GLY A 61 1.10 25.74 24.45
C GLY A 61 0.86 26.34 23.07
N LEU A 62 0.29 25.56 22.14
CA LEU A 62 0.12 25.96 20.74
C LEU A 62 -1.15 26.82 20.58
N GLU A 63 -0.99 28.15 20.61
CA GLU A 63 -2.04 29.11 20.22
C GLU A 63 -2.31 29.07 18.70
N GLU A 64 -3.58 29.22 18.32
CA GLU A 64 -4.02 29.16 16.93
C GLU A 64 -3.49 30.33 16.09
N ALA A 65 -2.79 30.00 15.01
CA ALA A 65 -2.44 30.96 13.99
C ALA A 65 -3.62 31.21 13.04
N SER A 66 -4.32 32.33 13.20
CA SER A 66 -5.29 32.80 12.19
C SER A 66 -4.56 33.50 11.04
N GLY A 67 -4.90 33.13 9.81
CA GLY A 67 -4.31 33.74 8.61
C GLY A 67 -4.93 33.18 7.34
N THR A 68 -5.86 33.93 6.76
CA THR A 68 -6.61 33.59 5.54
C THR A 68 -5.72 33.35 4.31
N ASP A 69 -4.54 33.99 4.25
CA ASP A 69 -3.59 33.79 3.14
C ASP A 69 -2.68 32.56 3.32
N LYS A 70 -2.45 32.11 4.57
CA LYS A 70 -1.68 30.88 4.87
C LYS A 70 -2.47 29.61 4.49
N MET A 71 -3.80 29.68 4.55
CA MET A 71 -4.68 28.57 4.16
C MET A 71 -4.53 28.18 2.68
N LYS A 72 -4.39 29.14 1.76
CA LYS A 72 -4.29 28.84 0.32
C LYS A 72 -3.00 28.08 -0.01
N THR A 73 -1.88 28.48 0.59
CA THR A 73 -0.59 27.79 0.43
C THR A 73 -0.59 26.43 1.11
N ALA A 74 -1.11 26.32 2.34
CA ALA A 74 -1.23 25.05 3.06
C ALA A 74 -2.13 24.04 2.30
N LEU A 75 -3.25 24.50 1.74
CA LEU A 75 -4.14 23.69 0.92
C LEU A 75 -3.44 23.21 -0.36
N SER A 76 -2.67 24.07 -1.02
CA SER A 76 -1.96 23.71 -2.25
C SER A 76 -0.89 22.64 -2.00
N ILE A 77 -0.17 22.74 -0.88
CA ILE A 77 0.78 21.72 -0.43
C ILE A 77 0.04 20.42 -0.14
N ALA A 78 -1.04 20.46 0.64
CA ALA A 78 -1.82 19.28 0.98
C ALA A 78 -2.40 18.57 -0.26
N LEU A 79 -2.92 19.33 -1.24
CA LEU A 79 -3.43 18.78 -2.49
C LEU A 79 -2.31 18.14 -3.33
N THR A 80 -1.17 18.81 -3.44
CA THR A 80 -0.01 18.30 -4.17
C THR A 80 0.52 17.03 -3.51
N GLU A 81 0.57 17.00 -2.20
CA GLU A 81 0.98 15.83 -1.43
C GLU A 81 0.04 14.64 -1.67
N VAL A 82 -1.28 14.86 -1.58
CA VAL A 82 -2.28 13.82 -1.82
C VAL A 82 -2.16 13.28 -3.25
N ALA A 83 -2.02 14.16 -4.24
CA ALA A 83 -1.89 13.78 -5.64
C ALA A 83 -0.60 12.98 -5.90
N THR A 84 0.54 13.45 -5.41
CA THR A 84 1.83 12.78 -5.58
C THR A 84 1.82 11.41 -4.91
N LYS A 85 1.32 11.31 -3.67
CA LYS A 85 1.22 10.03 -2.98
C LYS A 85 0.23 9.07 -3.65
N MET A 86 -0.84 9.58 -4.26
CA MET A 86 -1.76 8.76 -5.07
C MET A 86 -1.07 8.14 -6.26
N LEU A 87 -0.32 8.95 -7.00
CA LEU A 87 0.45 8.51 -8.16
C LEU A 87 1.51 7.48 -7.75
N LEU A 88 2.30 7.78 -6.72
CA LEU A 88 3.34 6.88 -6.21
C LEU A 88 2.75 5.55 -5.73
N TYR A 89 1.61 5.57 -5.04
CA TYR A 89 0.97 4.33 -4.59
C TYR A 89 0.50 3.48 -5.77
N TYR A 90 -0.16 4.10 -6.74
CA TYR A 90 -0.61 3.40 -7.94
C TYR A 90 0.58 2.78 -8.69
N MET A 91 1.65 3.55 -8.87
CA MET A 91 2.88 3.07 -9.51
C MET A 91 3.50 1.92 -8.73
N HIS A 92 3.59 2.04 -7.40
CA HIS A 92 4.11 1.00 -6.51
C HIS A 92 3.30 -0.29 -6.61
N GLU A 93 1.97 -0.22 -6.53
CA GLU A 93 1.11 -1.40 -6.65
C GLU A 93 1.18 -2.02 -8.05
N ARG A 94 1.32 -1.20 -9.10
CA ARG A 94 1.48 -1.68 -10.49
C ARG A 94 2.86 -2.28 -10.74
N LEU A 95 3.91 -1.78 -10.10
CA LEU A 95 5.23 -2.40 -10.13
C LEU A 95 5.18 -3.76 -9.42
N TRP A 96 4.56 -3.80 -8.25
CA TRP A 96 4.37 -5.04 -7.50
C TRP A 96 3.46 -6.06 -8.18
N SER A 97 2.48 -5.64 -9.00
CA SER A 97 1.66 -6.58 -9.76
C SER A 97 2.46 -7.36 -10.82
N ARG A 98 3.61 -6.82 -11.25
CA ARG A 98 4.54 -7.52 -12.16
C ARG A 98 5.45 -8.50 -11.42
N VAL A 99 5.68 -8.28 -10.13
CA VAL A 99 6.53 -9.14 -9.30
C VAL A 99 5.76 -10.39 -8.89
N ARG A 100 6.30 -11.56 -9.23
CA ARG A 100 5.64 -12.86 -9.03
C ARG A 100 5.85 -13.52 -7.67
N TRP A 101 6.72 -12.94 -6.83
CA TRP A 101 7.21 -13.50 -5.56
C TRP A 101 6.16 -13.63 -4.44
N ASP A 102 6.18 -14.78 -3.74
CA ASP A 102 5.36 -15.13 -2.56
C ASP A 102 3.85 -14.99 -2.83
N ARG A 103 3.40 -15.72 -3.86
CA ARG A 103 2.00 -15.84 -4.27
C ARG A 103 1.57 -17.30 -4.22
N ALA A 104 0.53 -17.61 -3.46
CA ALA A 104 -0.11 -18.92 -3.48
C ALA A 104 -1.38 -18.87 -4.32
N LEU A 105 -1.70 -19.92 -5.06
CA LEU A 105 -3.02 -20.08 -5.68
C LEU A 105 -4.03 -20.51 -4.61
N ASP A 106 -5.21 -19.90 -4.62
CA ASP A 106 -6.35 -20.43 -3.87
C ASP A 106 -7.11 -21.51 -4.63
N GLU A 107 -8.04 -22.17 -3.93
CA GLU A 107 -8.91 -23.22 -4.48
C GLU A 107 -9.73 -22.70 -5.68
N GLU A 108 -9.94 -21.39 -5.76
CA GLU A 108 -10.64 -20.69 -6.83
C GLU A 108 -9.71 -20.22 -7.98
N GLY A 109 -8.42 -20.58 -7.97
CA GLY A 109 -7.46 -20.27 -9.04
C GLY A 109 -6.96 -18.82 -9.06
N ASN A 110 -7.08 -18.08 -7.96
CA ASN A 110 -6.60 -16.71 -7.80
C ASN A 110 -5.29 -16.66 -7.00
N TYR A 111 -4.38 -15.76 -7.37
CA TYR A 111 -3.19 -15.51 -6.56
C TYR A 111 -3.52 -14.76 -5.27
N ARG A 112 -3.20 -15.37 -4.13
CA ARG A 112 -3.16 -14.77 -2.79
C ARG A 112 -1.72 -14.47 -2.39
N GLY A 113 -1.47 -13.22 -1.99
CA GLY A 113 -0.15 -12.82 -1.51
C GLY A 113 0.16 -13.40 -0.12
N GLY A 114 1.35 -13.94 0.06
CA GLY A 114 1.85 -14.41 1.35
C GLY A 114 2.18 -13.28 2.32
N LEU A 115 2.54 -13.66 3.55
CA LEU A 115 2.89 -12.71 4.61
C LEU A 115 4.15 -11.91 4.27
N ARG A 116 5.15 -12.55 3.65
CA ARG A 116 6.44 -11.93 3.34
C ARG A 116 6.29 -10.87 2.25
N ARG A 117 5.47 -11.16 1.22
CA ARG A 117 5.07 -10.20 0.19
C ARG A 117 4.37 -9.00 0.80
N THR A 118 3.41 -9.23 1.69
CA THR A 118 2.64 -8.16 2.35
C THR A 118 3.55 -7.27 3.21
N ALA A 119 4.43 -7.86 4.00
CA ALA A 119 5.40 -7.11 4.82
C ALA A 119 6.37 -6.31 3.93
N THR A 120 6.89 -6.90 2.85
CA THR A 120 7.84 -6.22 1.96
C THR A 120 7.17 -5.10 1.16
N LYS A 121 5.94 -5.32 0.66
CA LYS A 121 5.11 -4.25 0.09
C LYS A 121 4.91 -3.11 1.08
N THR A 122 4.63 -3.47 2.33
CA THR A 122 4.44 -2.50 3.42
C THR A 122 5.68 -1.63 3.61
N THR A 123 6.83 -2.26 3.82
CA THR A 123 8.10 -1.55 4.02
C THR A 123 8.48 -0.70 2.80
N THR A 124 8.39 -1.25 1.59
CA THR A 124 8.75 -0.51 0.36
C THR A 124 7.85 0.70 0.14
N TRP A 125 6.54 0.57 0.39
CA TRP A 125 5.62 1.70 0.31
C TRP A 125 5.91 2.76 1.39
N ARG A 126 6.21 2.34 2.63
CA ARG A 126 6.57 3.27 3.72
C ARG A 126 7.81 4.08 3.37
N VAL A 127 8.87 3.43 2.90
CA VAL A 127 10.11 4.11 2.52
C VAL A 127 9.85 5.15 1.42
N LEU A 128 9.09 4.80 0.38
CA LEU A 128 8.73 5.73 -0.69
C LEU A 128 7.88 6.91 -0.18
N ALA A 129 6.86 6.64 0.63
CA ALA A 129 5.97 7.69 1.16
C ALA A 129 6.70 8.63 2.14
N SER A 130 7.59 8.09 2.97
CA SER A 130 8.41 8.89 3.89
C SER A 130 9.43 9.75 3.13
N ALA A 131 10.05 9.21 2.07
CA ALA A 131 10.95 9.97 1.21
C ALA A 131 10.20 11.11 0.50
N ASP A 132 8.98 10.86 -0.01
CA ASP A 132 8.12 11.89 -0.60
C ASP A 132 7.82 13.03 0.38
N THR A 133 7.37 12.71 1.60
CA THR A 133 7.11 13.72 2.63
C THR A 133 8.38 14.49 3.02
N MET A 134 9.52 13.82 3.12
CA MET A 134 10.79 14.48 3.45
C MET A 134 11.25 15.42 2.32
N LEU A 135 11.11 15.01 1.06
CA LEU A 135 11.44 15.84 -0.10
C LEU A 135 10.53 17.06 -0.18
N LEU A 136 9.22 16.87 -0.03
CA LEU A 136 8.27 18.00 0.00
C LEU A 136 8.58 18.94 1.18
N GLY A 137 8.78 18.40 2.39
CA GLY A 137 9.16 19.18 3.56
C GLY A 137 10.43 20.00 3.32
N LEU A 138 11.47 19.41 2.74
CA LEU A 138 12.73 20.07 2.44
C LEU A 138 12.57 21.17 1.37
N LEU A 139 11.85 20.88 0.28
CA LEU A 139 11.61 21.84 -0.81
C LEU A 139 10.84 23.08 -0.33
N PHE A 140 9.90 22.91 0.60
CA PHE A 140 9.06 24.01 1.08
C PHE A 140 9.64 24.76 2.30
N THR A 141 10.36 24.09 3.20
CA THR A 141 10.85 24.72 4.45
C THR A 141 12.34 25.02 4.48
N GLY A 142 13.16 24.36 3.65
CA GLY A 142 14.62 24.49 3.68
C GLY A 142 15.30 23.97 4.95
N ASN A 143 14.55 23.39 5.91
CA ASN A 143 15.06 22.92 7.20
C ASN A 143 14.73 21.43 7.42
N LEU A 144 15.77 20.60 7.37
CA LEU A 144 15.68 19.15 7.53
C LEU A 144 15.21 18.69 8.92
N ALA A 145 15.52 19.46 9.98
CA ALA A 145 15.20 19.08 11.36
C ALA A 145 13.70 19.17 11.64
N THR A 146 13.01 20.18 11.11
CA THR A 146 11.55 20.32 11.22
C THR A 146 10.83 19.21 10.43
N ALA A 147 11.34 18.86 9.25
CA ALA A 147 10.78 17.81 8.40
C ALA A 147 10.85 16.41 9.03
N ILE A 148 11.93 16.10 9.76
CA ILE A 148 12.08 14.81 10.47
C ILE A 148 11.14 14.73 11.69
N SER A 149 10.95 15.85 12.39
CA SER A 149 10.18 15.90 13.65
C SER A 149 8.67 15.66 13.45
N ILE A 150 8.13 16.06 12.30
CA ILE A 150 6.70 15.91 11.97
C ILE A 150 6.32 14.44 11.71
N GLY A 151 7.29 13.56 11.40
CA GLY A 151 7.00 12.20 10.93
C GLY A 151 6.86 11.11 11.98
N GLY A 152 7.27 11.32 13.25
CA GLY A 152 7.50 10.23 14.20
C GLY A 152 6.30 9.32 14.48
N PHE A 153 5.21 9.88 15.01
CA PHE A 153 4.00 9.10 15.32
C PHE A 153 3.26 8.63 14.08
N GLU A 154 3.25 9.45 13.03
CA GLU A 154 2.55 9.16 11.77
C GLU A 154 3.19 7.99 11.01
N ILE A 155 4.52 7.84 11.06
CA ILE A 155 5.22 6.72 10.42
C ILE A 155 4.79 5.39 11.05
N ILE A 156 4.69 5.34 12.38
CA ILE A 156 4.36 4.11 13.10
C ILE A 156 2.90 3.71 12.86
N THR A 157 1.94 4.62 13.03
CA THR A 157 0.51 4.31 12.81
C THR A 157 0.26 3.88 11.38
N LYS A 158 0.83 4.59 10.40
CA LYS A 158 0.62 4.27 8.99
C LYS A 158 1.32 3.00 8.54
N LEU A 159 2.40 2.57 9.21
CA LEU A 159 3.01 1.26 8.95
C LEU A 159 2.06 0.13 9.34
N ILE A 160 1.48 0.21 10.53
CA ILE A 160 0.51 -0.76 11.05
C ILE A 160 -0.74 -0.78 10.16
N LEU A 161 -1.35 0.38 9.91
CA LEU A 161 -2.56 0.50 9.10
C LEU A 161 -2.37 -0.02 7.68
N TYR A 162 -1.21 0.25 7.06
CA TYR A 162 -0.96 -0.20 5.69
C TYR A 162 -0.79 -1.71 5.59
N PHE A 163 -0.12 -2.32 6.56
CA PHE A 163 -0.03 -3.78 6.64
C PHE A 163 -1.42 -4.42 6.70
N PHE A 164 -2.29 -3.91 7.57
CA PHE A 164 -3.67 -4.41 7.69
C PHE A 164 -4.51 -4.13 6.45
N HIS A 165 -4.33 -2.98 5.81
CA HIS A 165 -5.01 -2.62 4.56
C HIS A 165 -4.64 -3.57 3.42
N GLU A 166 -3.36 -3.88 3.22
CA GLU A 166 -2.95 -4.88 2.22
C GLU A 166 -3.47 -6.27 2.59
N ARG A 167 -3.46 -6.64 3.87
CA ARG A 167 -3.97 -7.94 4.32
C ARG A 167 -5.47 -8.07 4.11
N PHE A 168 -6.23 -6.99 4.31
CA PHE A 168 -7.66 -6.92 3.99
C PHE A 168 -7.88 -7.11 2.48
N TRP A 169 -7.18 -6.35 1.64
CA TRP A 169 -7.29 -6.46 0.19
C TRP A 169 -6.84 -7.82 -0.37
N ALA A 170 -5.92 -8.51 0.30
CA ALA A 170 -5.53 -9.87 -0.06
C ALA A 170 -6.66 -10.90 0.11
N ARG A 171 -7.73 -10.58 0.85
CA ARG A 171 -8.94 -11.41 0.98
C ARG A 171 -10.03 -11.04 -0.02
N VAL A 172 -9.91 -9.91 -0.71
CA VAL A 172 -10.92 -9.41 -1.64
C VAL A 172 -10.55 -9.83 -3.07
N SER A 173 -11.36 -10.69 -3.68
CA SER A 173 -11.16 -11.18 -5.06
C SER A 173 -11.56 -10.19 -6.16
N TRP A 174 -12.24 -9.09 -5.81
CA TRP A 174 -12.69 -8.09 -6.78
C TRP A 174 -11.53 -7.52 -7.63
N GLY A 175 -11.74 -7.48 -8.94
CA GLY A 175 -10.75 -6.98 -9.90
C GLY A 175 -9.61 -7.96 -10.23
N ILE A 176 -9.70 -9.22 -9.78
CA ILE A 176 -8.92 -10.35 -10.28
C ILE A 176 -9.73 -11.06 -11.35
N ILE A 177 -9.13 -11.35 -12.50
CA ILE A 177 -9.69 -12.28 -13.48
C ILE A 177 -9.06 -13.63 -13.17
N SER A 178 -9.85 -14.59 -12.71
CA SER A 178 -9.38 -15.94 -12.41
C SER A 178 -8.87 -16.62 -13.69
N GLY A 179 -7.75 -17.31 -13.58
CA GLY A 179 -7.23 -18.15 -14.64
C GLY A 179 -8.06 -19.42 -14.78
N THR A 180 -8.35 -19.86 -16.01
CA THR A 180 -9.00 -21.17 -16.23
C THR A 180 -7.98 -22.30 -15.98
N PRO A 181 -8.34 -23.34 -15.20
CA PRO A 181 -7.53 -24.55 -15.07
C PRO A 181 -7.34 -25.25 -16.42
N ASP A 182 -6.26 -26.03 -16.55
CA ASP A 182 -6.03 -26.87 -17.72
C ASP A 182 -7.21 -27.86 -17.90
N PRO A 183 -7.82 -27.97 -19.09
CA PRO A 183 -8.90 -28.94 -19.33
C PRO A 183 -8.50 -30.41 -19.02
N SER A 184 -7.19 -30.73 -18.97
CA SER A 184 -6.70 -32.05 -18.57
C SER A 184 -6.78 -32.37 -17.07
N ASP A 185 -7.03 -31.37 -16.20
CA ASP A 185 -7.26 -31.60 -14.77
C ASP A 185 -8.73 -31.90 -14.44
N ALA A 186 -9.69 -31.44 -15.26
CA ALA A 186 -11.10 -31.79 -15.12
C ALA A 186 -11.37 -33.29 -15.36
N THR A 187 -10.55 -33.93 -16.21
CA THR A 187 -10.66 -35.37 -16.52
C THR A 187 -10.11 -36.30 -15.43
N LYS A 188 -9.44 -35.77 -14.39
CA LYS A 188 -8.88 -36.59 -13.30
C LYS A 188 -9.81 -36.74 -12.10
N THR A 189 -10.83 -35.90 -11.97
CA THR A 189 -11.82 -35.95 -10.89
C THR A 189 -13.01 -36.87 -11.19
N GLU A 190 -13.10 -37.41 -12.41
CA GLU A 190 -14.20 -38.29 -12.86
C GLU A 190 -13.86 -39.79 -12.94
N ASN A 191 -12.65 -40.22 -12.54
CA ASN A 191 -12.24 -41.64 -12.57
C ASN A 191 -11.83 -42.17 -11.19
#